data_AF-A0A662KYQ3-F1
#
_entry.id   AF-A0A662KYQ3-F1
#
_cell.length_a   1.000
_cell.length_b   1.000
_cell.length_c   1.000
_cell.angle_alpha   90.00
_cell.angle_beta   90.00
_cell.angle_gamma   90.00
#
_symmetry.space_group_name_H-M   'P 1'
#
loop_
_entity.id
_entity.type
_entity.pdbx_description
1 polymer ?
#
loop_
_entity_poly.entity_id
_entity_poly.type
_entity_poly.pdbx_seq_one_letter_code
_entity_poly.pdbx_strand_id
1 'polypeptide(L)'
;MNEKELSDAIAELIKIASTELPADVVNALRKARENEVEPARTQLSAILKNIELADNEKKPICQDTGTQTFFVKVGADFPYIGLIKKSI
;
A
#
# COMPACT_ATOMS: atom_id res chain seq x y z
N MET A 1 -19.69 10.99 -10.26
CA MET A 1 -18.83 9.79 -10.28
C MET A 1 -19.38 8.80 -11.28
N ASN A 2 -18.58 8.41 -12.26
CA ASN A 2 -18.87 7.33 -13.21
C ASN A 2 -17.96 6.12 -12.95
N GLU A 3 -18.17 5.02 -13.68
CA GLU A 3 -17.39 3.79 -13.53
C GLU A 3 -15.89 4.03 -13.74
N LYS A 4 -15.51 4.75 -14.80
CA LYS A 4 -14.11 5.05 -15.10
C LYS A 4 -13.44 5.85 -13.99
N GLU A 5 -14.11 6.89 -13.48
CA GLU A 5 -13.60 7.69 -12.37
C GLU A 5 -13.36 6.85 -11.10
N LEU A 6 -14.24 5.88 -10.83
CA LEU A 6 -14.08 4.98 -9.69
C LEU A 6 -12.95 3.96 -9.92
N SER A 7 -12.83 3.39 -11.11
CA SER A 7 -11.73 2.49 -11.47
C SER A 7 -10.37 3.18 -11.43
N ASP A 8 -10.27 4.42 -11.93
CA ASP A 8 -9.04 5.21 -11.87
C ASP A 8 -8.62 5.48 -10.41
N ALA A 9 -9.59 5.79 -9.54
CA ALA A 9 -9.35 5.98 -8.11
C ALA A 9 -8.91 4.67 -7.42
N ILE A 10 -9.51 3.53 -7.76
CA ILE A 10 -9.12 2.22 -7.24
C ILE A 10 -7.70 1.83 -7.71
N ALA A 11 -7.36 2.10 -8.98
CA ALA A 11 -6.03 1.85 -9.50
C ALA A 11 -4.96 2.67 -8.75
N GLU A 12 -5.23 3.94 -8.45
CA GLU A 12 -4.32 4.76 -7.65
C GLU A 12 -4.22 4.25 -6.20
N LEU A 13 -5.33 3.80 -5.60
CA LEU A 13 -5.30 3.16 -4.28
C LEU A 13 -4.44 1.90 -4.26
N ILE A 14 -4.55 1.03 -5.27
CA ILE A 14 -3.73 -0.18 -5.40
C ILE A 14 -2.25 0.19 -5.53
N LYS A 15 -1.94 1.21 -6.33
CA LYS A 15 -0.57 1.72 -6.51
C LYS A 15 -0.01 2.19 -5.16
N ILE A 16 -0.71 3.07 -4.45
CA ILE A 16 -0.30 3.56 -3.13
C ILE A 16 -0.10 2.39 -2.16
N ALA A 17 -1.06 1.46 -2.09
CA ALA A 17 -0.97 0.30 -1.21
C ALA A 17 0.22 -0.64 -1.53
N SER A 18 0.71 -0.62 -2.77
CA SER A 18 1.86 -1.43 -3.20
C SER A 18 3.19 -0.70 -3.09
N THR A 19 3.20 0.63 -3.03
CA THR A 19 4.43 1.46 -3.05
C THR A 19 4.74 2.12 -1.70
N GLU A 20 3.74 2.35 -0.87
CA GLU A 20 3.85 3.14 0.37
C GLU A 20 3.48 2.31 1.60
N LEU A 21 4.22 2.51 2.70
CA LEU A 21 3.90 1.93 3.99
C LEU A 21 3.43 3.01 4.97
N PRO A 22 2.46 2.71 5.85
CA PRO A 22 2.07 3.59 6.93
C PRO A 22 3.25 4.03 7.82
N ALA A 23 3.20 5.27 8.30
CA ALA A 23 4.30 5.87 9.04
C ALA A 23 4.63 5.12 10.35
N ASP A 24 3.63 4.54 11.01
CA ASP A 24 3.82 3.72 12.21
C ASP A 24 4.64 2.45 11.92
N VAL A 25 4.39 1.78 10.80
CA VAL A 25 5.17 0.62 10.34
C VAL A 25 6.62 1.02 10.05
N VAL A 26 6.84 2.11 9.30
CA VAL A 26 8.19 2.62 9.00
C VAL A 26 8.93 2.99 10.29
N ASN A 27 8.25 3.65 11.23
CA ASN A 27 8.84 4.03 12.52
C ASN A 27 9.17 2.80 13.38
N ALA A 28 8.34 1.77 13.37
CA ALA A 28 8.63 0.51 14.06
C ALA A 28 9.88 -0.17 13.48
N LEU A 29 10.03 -0.22 12.15
CA LEU A 29 11.22 -0.77 11.49
C LEU A 29 12.49 0.03 11.81
N ARG A 30 12.39 1.37 11.87
CA ARG A 30 13.52 2.23 12.28
C ARG A 30 13.98 1.94 13.71
N LYS A 31 13.03 1.85 14.65
CA LYS A 31 13.31 1.49 16.05
C LYS A 31 13.91 0.10 16.18
N ALA A 32 13.38 -0.88 15.43
CA ALA A 32 13.94 -2.23 15.41
C ALA A 32 15.40 -2.19 14.94
N ARG A 33 15.70 -1.49 13.84
CA ARG A 33 17.09 -1.37 13.32
C ARG A 33 18.05 -0.79 14.36
N GLU A 34 17.60 0.19 15.13
CA GLU A 34 18.42 0.83 16.18
C GLU A 34 18.75 -0.12 17.34
N ASN A 35 17.83 -1.04 17.67
CA ASN A 35 17.98 -1.98 18.77
C ASN A 35 18.71 -3.28 18.39
N GLU A 36 18.77 -3.61 17.11
CA GLU A 36 19.37 -4.85 16.62
C GLU A 36 20.89 -4.74 16.38
N VAL A 37 21.55 -5.89 16.33
CA VAL A 37 22.98 -6.03 15.95
C VAL A 37 23.11 -6.80 14.63
N GLU A 38 24.33 -6.96 14.13
CA GLU A 38 24.56 -7.67 12.87
C GLU A 38 24.30 -9.18 12.99
N PRO A 39 23.72 -9.82 11.94
CA PRO A 39 23.39 -9.27 10.62
C PRO A 39 21.99 -8.63 10.50
N ALA A 40 21.18 -8.69 11.57
CA ALA A 40 19.78 -8.24 11.55
C ALA A 40 19.65 -6.73 11.25
N ARG A 41 20.54 -5.92 11.83
CA ARG A 41 20.62 -4.47 11.55
C ARG A 41 20.85 -4.18 10.06
N THR A 42 21.74 -4.92 9.38
CA THR A 42 21.95 -4.78 7.93
C THR A 42 20.67 -5.10 7.15
N GLN A 43 19.97 -6.17 7.51
CA GLN A 43 18.72 -6.53 6.81
C GLN A 43 17.62 -5.48 6.99
N LEU A 44 17.44 -4.97 8.20
CA LEU A 44 16.48 -3.89 8.46
C LEU A 44 16.86 -2.59 7.71
N SER A 45 18.16 -2.32 7.55
CA SER A 45 18.63 -1.20 6.73
C SER A 45 18.30 -1.39 5.25
N ALA A 46 18.45 -2.59 4.71
CA ALA A 46 18.07 -2.92 3.33
C ALA A 46 16.55 -2.78 3.11
N ILE A 47 15.73 -3.28 4.06
CA ILE A 47 14.27 -3.12 4.03
C ILE A 47 13.87 -1.64 4.01
N LEU A 48 14.44 -0.83 4.91
CA LEU A 48 14.18 0.61 4.96
C LEU A 48 14.61 1.33 3.67
N LYS A 49 15.72 0.92 3.05
CA LYS A 49 16.14 1.48 1.78
C LYS A 49 15.18 1.10 0.64
N ASN A 50 14.70 -0.14 0.63
CA ASN A 50 13.72 -0.59 -0.34
C ASN A 50 12.40 0.17 -0.23
N ILE A 51 11.92 0.44 0.99
CA ILE A 51 10.75 1.29 1.25
C ILE A 51 10.93 2.69 0.62
N GLU A 52 12.08 3.32 0.83
CA GLU A 52 12.39 4.64 0.27
C GLU A 52 12.42 4.64 -1.26
N LEU A 53 12.98 3.59 -1.87
CA LEU A 53 13.03 3.45 -3.33
C LEU A 53 11.64 3.19 -3.91
N ALA A 54 10.83 2.35 -3.27
CA ALA A 54 9.45 2.06 -3.70
C ALA A 54 8.60 3.33 -3.76
N ASP A 55 8.70 4.19 -2.74
CA ASP A 55 7.97 5.45 -2.68
C ASP A 55 8.46 6.45 -3.75
N ASN A 56 9.78 6.62 -3.89
CA ASN A 56 10.36 7.58 -4.84
C ASN A 56 10.17 7.17 -6.31
N GLU A 57 10.33 5.88 -6.63
CA GLU A 57 10.22 5.38 -8.00
C GLU A 57 8.79 4.98 -8.37
N LYS A 58 7.86 5.00 -7.40
CA LYS A 58 6.49 4.49 -7.53
C LYS A 58 6.46 3.08 -8.11
N LYS A 59 7.35 2.22 -7.62
CA LYS A 59 7.46 0.80 -7.95
C LYS A 59 7.05 -0.05 -6.75
N PRO A 60 6.40 -1.22 -6.98
CA PRO A 60 6.00 -2.09 -5.88
C PRO A 60 7.17 -2.43 -4.96
N ILE A 61 6.91 -2.36 -3.65
CA ILE A 61 7.89 -2.67 -2.61
C ILE A 61 8.33 -4.15 -2.64
N CYS A 62 7.48 -5.04 -3.16
CA CYS A 62 7.74 -6.46 -3.30
C CYS A 62 7.38 -6.94 -4.72
N GLN A 63 8.03 -8.01 -5.17
CA GLN A 63 7.70 -8.69 -6.43
C GLN A 63 6.31 -9.37 -6.36
N ASP A 64 5.94 -9.88 -5.19
CA ASP A 64 4.59 -10.37 -4.92
C ASP A 64 3.72 -9.22 -4.42
N THR A 65 2.81 -8.73 -5.27
CA THR A 65 1.90 -7.62 -4.96
C THR A 65 0.64 -8.06 -4.23
N GLY A 66 0.51 -9.36 -3.92
CA GLY A 66 -0.62 -9.92 -3.22
C GLY A 66 -1.93 -9.94 -4.04
N THR A 67 -3.00 -10.37 -3.37
CA THR A 67 -4.36 -10.44 -3.94
C THR A 67 -5.18 -9.23 -3.55
N GLN A 68 -5.81 -8.59 -4.53
CA GLN A 68 -6.61 -7.39 -4.33
C GLN A 68 -7.86 -7.75 -3.50
N THR A 69 -7.91 -7.24 -2.27
CA THR A 69 -8.99 -7.51 -1.31
C THR A 69 -9.59 -6.18 -0.85
N PHE A 70 -10.90 -6.02 -1.00
CA PHE A 70 -11.60 -4.78 -0.66
C PHE A 70 -12.66 -5.02 0.41
N PHE A 71 -12.60 -4.23 1.48
CA PHE A 71 -13.66 -4.14 2.47
C PHE A 71 -14.45 -2.87 2.25
N VAL A 72 -15.64 -2.99 1.69
CA VAL A 72 -16.47 -1.85 1.31
C VAL A 72 -17.61 -1.66 2.29
N LYS A 73 -17.68 -0.50 2.92
CA LYS A 73 -18.79 -0.07 3.76
C LYS A 73 -19.46 1.14 3.12
N VAL A 74 -20.73 0.99 2.73
CA VAL A 74 -21.53 2.06 2.12
C VAL A 74 -22.90 2.12 2.79
N GLY A 75 -23.53 3.29 2.76
CA GLY A 75 -24.92 3.46 3.22
C GLY A 75 -25.92 2.79 2.27
N ALA A 76 -27.12 2.50 2.77
CA ALA A 76 -28.18 1.84 1.99
C ALA A 76 -28.54 2.62 0.72
N ASP A 77 -28.60 3.95 0.81
CA ASP A 77 -28.97 4.84 -0.29
C ASP A 77 -27.76 5.36 -1.10
N PHE A 78 -26.59 4.71 -1.00
CA PHE A 78 -25.41 5.16 -1.74
C PHE A 78 -25.63 5.02 -3.26
N PRO A 79 -25.69 6.13 -4.02
CA PRO A 79 -26.18 6.14 -5.40
C PRO A 79 -25.27 5.38 -6.38
N TYR A 80 -24.04 5.05 -5.98
CA TYR A 80 -23.04 4.38 -6.83
C TYR A 80 -22.77 2.92 -6.42
N ILE A 81 -23.60 2.32 -5.56
CA ILE A 81 -23.40 0.93 -5.08
C ILE A 81 -23.26 -0.09 -6.22
N GLY A 82 -24.01 0.10 -7.31
CA GLY A 82 -23.96 -0.76 -8.50
C GLY A 82 -22.68 -0.60 -9.34
N LEU A 83 -21.92 0.48 -9.16
CA LEU A 83 -20.65 0.72 -9.87
C LEU A 83 -19.48 0.01 -9.18
N ILE A 84 -19.54 -0.19 -7.86
CA ILE A 84 -18.43 -0.71 -7.05
C ILE A 84 -17.93 -2.05 -7.58
N LYS A 85 -18.83 -3.03 -7.80
CA LYS A 85 -18.46 -4.35 -8.32
C LYS A 85 -17.95 -4.36 -9.76
N LYS A 86 -18.25 -3.33 -10.54
CA LYS A 86 -17.76 -3.19 -11.93
C LYS A 86 -16.41 -2.51 -11.98
N SER A 87 -16.13 -1.67 -10.99
CA SER A 87 -14.96 -0.80 -10.98
C SER A 87 -13.75 -1.43 -10.27
N ILE A 88 -14.02 -2.42 -9.39
CA ILE A 88 -13.04 -3.34 -8.79
C ILE A 88 -12.79 -4.49 -9.77
#